data_AF-A0A9P8MYS8-F1
#
_entry.id   AF-A0A9P8MYS8-F1
#
_cell.length_a   1.000
_cell.length_b   1.000
_cell.length_c   1.000
_cell.angle_alpha   90.00
_cell.angle_beta   90.00
_cell.angle_gamma   90.00
#
_symmetry.space_group_name_H-M   'P 1'
#
loop_
_entity.id
_entity.type
_entity.pdbx_description
1 polymer ?
#
loop_
_entity_poly.entity_id
_entity_poly.type
_entity_poly.pdbx_seq_one_letter_code
_entity_poly.pdbx_strand_id
1 'polypeptide(L)'
;MSGRHDDAFWAVASETTKEYYFVGMPPGTILLTPMSVKIQRQRKRPWQRNDVSRKGLPCAAAFACTDYKVQGRTFERVALELRGARATNVDGRVVPAQCDPYGLYVQLSRCRTLDASMLVSKVRERDLVGNRVPEEMSGAQSRLEELCGRTIRGVLRWLGDCAEIQRGDGRKAWREKVMIVARSAAIWRRPTALCLIGKIY
;
A
#
# COMPACT_ATOMS: atom_id res chain seq x y z
N MET A 1 -8.48 -44.58 -25.48
CA MET A 1 -9.00 -43.28 -25.00
C MET A 1 -8.52 -43.07 -23.58
N SER A 2 -7.38 -42.40 -23.39
CA SER A 2 -6.84 -42.14 -22.04
C SER A 2 -7.51 -40.88 -21.47
N GLY A 3 -8.32 -41.08 -20.43
CA GLY A 3 -8.93 -39.99 -19.68
C GLY A 3 -7.86 -39.21 -18.93
N ARG A 4 -7.71 -37.92 -19.27
CA ARG A 4 -6.89 -36.97 -18.51
C ARG A 4 -7.66 -36.61 -17.23
N HIS A 5 -7.27 -37.21 -16.12
CA HIS A 5 -7.85 -37.01 -14.79
C HIS A 5 -7.30 -35.75 -14.08
N ASP A 6 -7.18 -34.59 -14.76
CA ASP A 6 -6.44 -33.43 -14.20
C ASP A 6 -7.20 -32.09 -14.18
N ASP A 7 -8.45 -32.05 -14.61
CA ASP A 7 -9.23 -30.79 -14.66
C ASP A 7 -10.19 -30.69 -13.47
N ALA A 8 -9.62 -30.66 -12.26
CA ALA A 8 -10.37 -30.28 -11.07
C ALA A 8 -10.70 -28.78 -11.14
N PHE A 9 -11.96 -28.49 -11.39
CA PHE A 9 -12.52 -27.15 -11.43
C PHE A 9 -12.99 -26.72 -10.04
N TRP A 10 -12.75 -25.46 -9.69
CA TRP A 10 -13.14 -24.90 -8.40
C TRP A 10 -14.04 -23.69 -8.61
N ALA A 11 -15.20 -23.69 -7.94
CA ALA A 11 -16.11 -22.56 -7.90
C ALA A 11 -15.79 -21.69 -6.67
N VAL A 12 -15.58 -20.39 -6.89
CA VAL A 12 -15.39 -19.41 -5.81
C VAL A 12 -16.51 -18.39 -5.86
N ALA A 13 -17.08 -18.11 -4.68
CA ALA A 13 -18.06 -17.04 -4.47
C ALA A 13 -17.44 -15.90 -3.65
N SER A 14 -17.66 -14.66 -4.07
CA SER A 14 -17.20 -13.43 -3.42
C SER A 14 -18.22 -12.32 -3.63
N GLU A 15 -18.18 -11.26 -2.83
CA GLU A 15 -18.99 -10.06 -3.08
C GLU A 15 -18.69 -9.43 -4.44
N THR A 16 -17.42 -9.42 -4.81
CA THR A 16 -16.96 -8.92 -6.11
C THR A 16 -17.46 -9.76 -7.28
N THR A 17 -17.95 -10.97 -7.02
CA THR A 17 -18.45 -11.86 -8.06
C THR A 17 -19.96 -11.96 -8.10
N LYS A 18 -20.69 -11.29 -7.20
CA LYS A 18 -22.16 -11.32 -7.05
C LYS A 18 -22.91 -11.02 -8.35
N GLU A 19 -22.35 -10.17 -9.21
CA GLU A 19 -22.98 -9.75 -10.46
C GLU A 19 -22.69 -10.69 -11.64
N TYR A 20 -21.80 -11.68 -11.48
CA TYR A 20 -21.53 -12.64 -12.54
C TYR A 20 -22.54 -13.79 -12.49
N TYR A 21 -23.14 -14.07 -13.64
CA TYR A 21 -24.04 -15.20 -13.85
C TYR A 21 -23.59 -16.00 -15.07
N PHE A 22 -23.11 -17.22 -14.83
CA PHE A 22 -22.74 -18.16 -15.88
C PHE A 22 -23.77 -19.27 -15.96
N VAL A 23 -24.18 -19.63 -17.18
CA VAL A 23 -25.16 -20.69 -17.41
C VAL A 23 -24.63 -22.02 -16.86
N GLY A 24 -25.42 -22.67 -15.99
CA GLY A 24 -25.04 -23.93 -15.35
C GLY A 24 -24.20 -23.79 -14.07
N MET A 25 -23.97 -22.57 -13.57
CA MET A 25 -23.31 -22.31 -12.29
C MET A 25 -24.20 -21.46 -11.37
N PRO A 26 -24.07 -21.58 -10.04
CA PRO A 26 -24.77 -20.70 -9.12
C PRO A 26 -24.43 -19.22 -9.38
N PRO A 27 -25.40 -18.29 -9.32
CA PRO A 27 -25.13 -16.86 -9.40
C PRO A 27 -24.06 -16.45 -8.39
N GLY A 28 -23.18 -15.54 -8.77
CA GLY A 28 -22.13 -15.08 -7.87
C GLY A 28 -20.88 -15.95 -7.86
N THR A 29 -20.79 -17.00 -8.69
CA THR A 29 -19.64 -17.90 -8.74
C THR A 29 -18.82 -17.75 -10.02
N ILE A 30 -17.50 -17.90 -9.91
CA ILE A 30 -16.57 -17.94 -11.05
C ILE A 30 -15.83 -19.28 -11.04
N LEU A 31 -15.64 -19.85 -12.23
CA LEU A 31 -14.82 -21.01 -12.47
C LEU A 31 -13.33 -20.65 -12.45
N LEU A 32 -12.57 -21.26 -11.55
CA LEU A 32 -11.11 -21.14 -11.53
C LEU A 32 -10.45 -22.38 -12.13
N THR A 33 -9.66 -22.16 -13.17
CA THR A 33 -8.82 -23.18 -13.80
C THR A 33 -7.37 -23.04 -13.29
N PRO A 34 -6.68 -24.15 -12.97
CA PRO A 34 -5.27 -24.09 -12.60
C PRO A 34 -4.42 -23.40 -13.68
N MET A 35 -3.63 -22.41 -13.28
CA MET A 35 -2.67 -21.74 -14.15
C MET A 35 -1.27 -22.32 -13.93
N SER A 36 -0.49 -22.38 -15.00
CA SER A 36 0.92 -22.79 -14.94
C SER A 36 1.81 -21.58 -15.21
N VAL A 37 2.73 -21.30 -14.29
CA VAL A 37 3.75 -20.27 -14.45
C VAL A 37 5.11 -20.95 -14.51
N LYS A 38 5.93 -20.60 -15.50
CA LYS A 38 7.26 -21.15 -15.70
C LYS A 38 8.31 -20.04 -15.67
N ILE A 39 9.31 -20.21 -14.81
CA ILE A 39 10.51 -19.37 -14.77
C ILE A 39 11.62 -20.15 -15.48
N GLN A 40 11.98 -19.68 -16.67
CA GLN A 40 13.10 -20.26 -17.42
C GLN A 40 14.43 -19.92 -16.75
N ARG A 41 15.39 -20.83 -16.88
CA ARG A 41 16.77 -20.59 -16.49
C ARG A 41 17.33 -19.38 -17.23
N GLN A 42 17.93 -18.45 -16.48
CA GLN A 42 18.61 -17.29 -17.05
C GLN A 42 20.10 -17.30 -16.74
N ARG A 43 20.93 -16.88 -17.71
CA ARG A 43 22.39 -16.71 -17.51
C ARG A 43 22.73 -15.77 -16.36
N LYS A 44 21.89 -14.74 -16.10
CA LYS A 44 22.05 -13.78 -14.99
C LYS A 44 21.83 -14.38 -13.59
N ARG A 45 21.28 -15.61 -13.48
CA ARG A 45 20.99 -16.29 -12.22
C ARG A 45 21.77 -17.61 -12.15
N PRO A 46 23.09 -17.58 -11.87
CA PRO A 46 23.94 -18.76 -11.92
C PRO A 46 23.52 -19.88 -10.95
N TRP A 47 22.83 -19.54 -9.86
CA TRP A 47 22.27 -20.49 -8.90
C TRP A 47 21.06 -21.27 -9.44
N GLN A 48 20.34 -20.74 -10.42
CA GLN A 48 19.20 -21.44 -11.02
C GLN A 48 19.70 -22.39 -12.12
N ARG A 49 19.88 -23.67 -11.76
CA ARG A 49 20.37 -24.69 -12.71
C ARG A 49 19.31 -25.20 -13.67
N ASN A 50 18.03 -25.15 -13.28
CA ASN A 50 16.90 -25.70 -14.01
C ASN A 50 15.75 -24.68 -14.16
N ASP A 51 14.89 -24.93 -15.14
CA ASP A 51 13.59 -24.26 -15.22
C ASP A 51 12.74 -24.64 -13.99
N VAL A 52 11.95 -23.71 -13.49
CA VAL A 52 11.03 -23.93 -12.37
C VAL A 52 9.62 -23.66 -12.85
N SER A 53 8.71 -24.62 -12.67
CA SER A 53 7.29 -24.45 -12.97
C SER A 53 6.44 -24.62 -11.71
N ARG A 54 5.35 -23.86 -11.63
CA ARG A 54 4.31 -23.99 -10.61
C ARG A 54 2.95 -24.03 -11.30
N LYS A 55 2.21 -25.13 -11.11
CA LYS A 55 0.79 -25.25 -11.48
C LYS A 55 -0.05 -25.09 -10.22
N GLY A 56 -1.06 -24.24 -10.27
CA GLY A 56 -1.97 -24.05 -9.14
C GLY A 56 -3.08 -23.08 -9.48
N LEU A 57 -4.09 -23.00 -8.61
CA LEU A 57 -5.16 -22.04 -8.80
C LEU A 57 -4.64 -20.61 -8.63
N PRO A 58 -5.12 -19.66 -9.44
CA PRO A 58 -4.77 -18.24 -9.32
C PRO A 58 -5.52 -17.57 -8.17
N CYS A 59 -5.74 -18.28 -7.06
CA CYS A 59 -6.39 -17.76 -5.87
C CYS A 59 -5.58 -18.11 -4.62
N ALA A 60 -5.67 -17.25 -3.62
CA ALA A 60 -5.11 -17.48 -2.30
C ALA A 60 -6.14 -17.02 -1.26
N ALA A 61 -6.17 -17.68 -0.11
CA ALA A 61 -6.98 -17.21 1.00
C ALA A 61 -6.52 -15.81 1.43
N ALA A 62 -7.48 -14.91 1.65
CA ALA A 62 -7.21 -13.49 1.90
C ALA A 62 -7.68 -13.01 3.28
N PHE A 63 -8.02 -13.93 4.19
CA PHE A 63 -8.41 -13.60 5.57
C PHE A 63 -7.23 -13.04 6.39
N ALA A 64 -6.01 -13.47 6.07
CA ALA A 64 -4.77 -12.97 6.64
C ALA A 64 -3.84 -12.56 5.48
N CYS A 65 -3.40 -11.32 5.51
CA CYS A 65 -2.56 -10.76 4.46
C CYS A 65 -1.33 -10.11 5.08
N THR A 66 -0.20 -10.20 4.38
CA THR A 66 0.99 -9.42 4.74
C THR A 66 0.72 -7.94 4.44
N ASP A 67 1.39 -7.06 5.18
CA ASP A 67 1.44 -5.61 4.96
C ASP A 67 1.62 -5.23 3.48
N TYR A 68 2.53 -5.90 2.76
CA TYR A 68 2.76 -5.71 1.34
C TYR A 68 1.51 -5.95 0.47
N LYS A 69 0.70 -6.97 0.80
CA LYS A 69 -0.51 -7.34 0.03
C LYS A 69 -1.70 -6.44 0.34
N VAL A 70 -1.70 -5.77 1.49
CA VAL A 70 -2.78 -4.85 1.90
C VAL A 70 -2.47 -3.38 1.61
N GLN A 71 -1.26 -3.08 1.14
CA GLN A 71 -0.86 -1.72 0.77
C GLN A 71 -1.81 -1.13 -0.27
N GLY A 72 -2.30 0.09 0.00
CA GLY A 72 -3.27 0.80 -0.84
C GLY A 72 -4.74 0.46 -0.59
N ARG A 73 -5.04 -0.52 0.27
CA ARG A 73 -6.43 -0.87 0.65
C ARG A 73 -6.83 -0.25 1.99
N THR A 74 -8.11 0.06 2.17
CA THR A 74 -8.68 0.48 3.45
C THR A 74 -9.69 -0.56 3.90
N PHE A 75 -9.64 -0.94 5.18
CA PHE A 75 -10.53 -1.94 5.77
C PHE A 75 -11.36 -1.32 6.88
N GLU A 76 -12.58 -1.81 7.04
CA GLU A 76 -13.49 -1.35 8.11
C GLU A 76 -13.05 -1.84 9.47
N ARG A 77 -12.50 -3.06 9.56
CA ARG A 77 -11.94 -3.67 10.77
C ARG A 77 -10.77 -4.55 10.40
N VAL A 78 -9.73 -4.54 11.24
CA VAL A 78 -8.52 -5.36 11.03
C VAL A 78 -7.99 -5.91 12.35
N ALA A 79 -7.40 -7.10 12.27
CA ALA A 79 -6.53 -7.62 13.31
C ALA A 79 -5.07 -7.44 12.86
N LEU A 80 -4.27 -6.73 13.66
CA LEU A 80 -2.88 -6.37 13.35
C LEU A 80 -1.90 -7.19 14.19
N GLU A 81 -0.84 -7.66 13.55
CA GLU A 81 0.32 -8.26 14.21
C GLU A 81 1.53 -7.35 13.97
N LEU A 82 1.82 -6.51 14.95
CA LEU A 82 2.87 -5.47 14.89
C LEU A 82 4.28 -6.03 15.17
N ARG A 83 4.49 -7.33 14.96
CA ARG A 83 5.80 -7.98 15.08
C ARG A 83 6.39 -8.20 13.69
N GLY A 84 7.72 -8.19 13.60
CA GLY A 84 8.40 -8.48 12.34
C GLY A 84 8.11 -9.91 11.86
N ALA A 85 7.97 -10.08 10.53
CA ALA A 85 7.65 -11.36 9.90
C ALA A 85 8.80 -12.41 10.00
N ARG A 86 10.01 -11.97 10.36
CA ARG A 86 11.17 -12.85 10.54
C ARG A 86 11.33 -13.19 12.01
N ALA A 87 11.93 -14.35 12.30
CA ALA A 87 12.38 -14.68 13.64
C ALA A 87 13.88 -14.34 13.78
N THR A 88 14.26 -13.91 14.98
CA THR A 88 15.64 -13.60 15.38
C THR A 88 15.97 -14.36 16.64
N ASN A 89 17.21 -14.82 16.77
CA ASN A 89 17.67 -15.48 17.99
C ASN A 89 18.23 -14.41 18.93
N VAL A 90 17.63 -14.27 20.11
CA VAL A 90 18.10 -13.38 21.18
C VAL A 90 18.28 -14.25 22.42
N ASP A 91 19.50 -14.30 22.95
CA ASP A 91 19.87 -15.10 24.12
C ASP A 91 19.42 -16.57 24.05
N GLY A 92 19.57 -17.19 22.88
CA GLY A 92 19.18 -18.58 22.63
C GLY A 92 17.69 -18.80 22.40
N ARG A 93 16.86 -17.74 22.46
CA ARG A 93 15.41 -17.81 22.23
C ARG A 93 15.03 -17.26 20.86
N VAL A 94 14.20 -18.03 20.15
CA VAL A 94 13.61 -17.60 18.87
C VAL A 94 12.48 -16.60 19.16
N VAL A 95 12.74 -15.32 18.90
CA VAL A 95 11.76 -14.24 19.08
C VAL A 95 11.44 -13.56 17.75
N PRO A 96 10.20 -13.09 17.52
CA PRO A 96 9.89 -12.31 16.33
C PRO A 96 10.75 -11.05 16.25
N ALA A 97 11.23 -10.73 15.06
CA ALA A 97 12.04 -9.56 14.77
C ALA A 97 11.27 -8.27 15.09
N GLN A 98 12.00 -7.16 15.13
CA GLN A 98 11.39 -5.83 15.23
C GLN A 98 10.54 -5.54 13.99
N CYS A 99 9.38 -4.91 14.17
CA CYS A 99 8.62 -4.36 13.06
C CYS A 99 9.30 -3.10 12.53
N ASP A 100 9.58 -3.04 11.24
CA ASP A 100 10.20 -1.87 10.63
C ASP A 100 9.20 -0.70 10.58
N PRO A 101 9.67 0.56 10.53
CA PRO A 101 8.79 1.72 10.62
C PRO A 101 7.80 1.83 9.45
N TYR A 102 8.13 1.27 8.28
CA TYR A 102 7.24 1.29 7.12
C TYR A 102 6.14 0.24 7.25
N GLY A 103 6.48 -0.98 7.68
CA GLY A 103 5.51 -2.02 8.00
C GLY A 103 4.52 -1.56 9.06
N LEU A 104 5.02 -0.90 10.11
CA LEU A 104 4.19 -0.31 11.16
C LEU A 104 3.22 0.74 10.59
N TYR A 105 3.72 1.68 9.80
CA TYR A 105 2.89 2.70 9.15
C TYR A 105 1.84 2.08 8.22
N VAL A 106 2.22 1.13 7.36
CA VAL A 106 1.31 0.47 6.42
C VAL A 106 0.19 -0.22 7.18
N GLN A 107 0.51 -1.00 8.21
CA GLN A 107 -0.48 -1.75 8.99
C GLN A 107 -1.46 -0.84 9.72
N LEU A 108 -0.96 0.18 10.44
CA LEU A 108 -1.81 1.10 11.20
C LEU A 108 -2.69 1.97 10.29
N SER A 109 -2.18 2.35 9.11
CA SER A 109 -2.93 3.15 8.14
C SER A 109 -3.97 2.36 7.35
N ARG A 110 -4.13 1.05 7.58
CA ARG A 110 -5.17 0.24 6.91
C ARG A 110 -6.57 0.50 7.47
N CYS A 111 -6.69 1.10 8.66
CA CYS A 111 -7.97 1.48 9.26
C CYS A 111 -8.10 2.98 9.41
N ARG A 112 -9.35 3.46 9.39
CA ARG A 112 -9.68 4.88 9.55
C ARG A 112 -9.64 5.33 11.01
N THR A 113 -9.86 4.41 11.94
CA THR A 113 -9.90 4.67 13.39
C THR A 113 -9.13 3.58 14.13
N LEU A 114 -8.62 3.92 15.32
CA LEU A 114 -7.94 2.96 16.19
C LEU A 114 -8.93 1.93 16.75
N ASP A 115 -10.18 2.30 17.01
CA ASP A 115 -11.22 1.39 17.53
C ASP A 115 -11.56 0.26 16.54
N ALA A 116 -11.33 0.49 15.24
CA ALA A 116 -11.48 -0.51 14.19
C ALA A 116 -10.28 -1.49 14.12
N SER A 117 -9.22 -1.24 14.89
CA SER A 117 -7.99 -2.02 14.87
C SER A 117 -7.86 -2.85 16.13
N MET A 118 -7.79 -4.17 15.97
CA MET A 118 -7.53 -5.12 17.04
C MET A 118 -6.07 -5.57 16.99
N LEU A 119 -5.42 -5.70 18.14
CA LEU A 119 -4.06 -6.23 18.21
C LEU A 119 -4.12 -7.72 18.50
N VAL A 120 -3.50 -8.54 17.64
CA VAL A 120 -3.43 -10.01 17.82
C VAL A 120 -2.56 -10.36 19.02
N SER A 121 -1.49 -9.59 19.22
CA SER A 121 -0.48 -9.78 20.26
C SER A 121 -0.26 -8.48 21.03
N LYS A 122 0.15 -8.59 22.30
CA LYS A 122 0.64 -7.42 23.05
C LYS A 122 1.83 -6.79 22.33
N VAL A 123 1.76 -5.47 22.13
CA VAL A 123 2.81 -4.69 21.48
C VAL A 123 4.02 -4.59 22.39
N ARG A 124 5.21 -4.76 21.82
CA ARG A 124 6.48 -4.63 22.55
C ARG A 124 6.99 -3.21 22.39
N GLU A 125 7.60 -2.69 23.44
CA GLU A 125 8.15 -1.33 23.46
C GLU A 125 9.11 -1.10 22.28
N ARG A 126 10.00 -2.05 22.01
CA ARG A 126 10.96 -1.99 20.88
C ARG A 126 10.32 -1.88 19.49
N ASP A 127 9.06 -2.31 19.30
CA ASP A 127 8.40 -2.24 17.99
C ASP A 127 7.81 -0.85 17.72
N LEU A 128 7.61 -0.03 18.76
CA LEU A 128 7.01 1.31 18.66
C LEU A 128 7.99 2.40 19.09
N VAL A 129 8.57 2.28 20.28
CA VAL A 129 9.43 3.29 20.89
C VAL A 129 10.81 3.21 20.26
N GLY A 130 11.29 4.36 19.77
CA GLY A 130 12.58 4.46 19.08
C GLY A 130 12.57 3.86 17.67
N ASN A 131 11.42 3.40 17.16
CA ASN A 131 11.28 2.95 15.79
C ASN A 131 11.31 4.16 14.84
N ARG A 132 12.49 4.48 14.31
CA ARG A 132 12.74 5.68 13.52
C ARG A 132 12.87 5.36 12.05
N VAL A 133 12.35 6.25 11.23
CA VAL A 133 12.59 6.24 9.78
C VAL A 133 14.09 6.37 9.51
N PRO A 134 14.68 5.55 8.62
CA PRO A 134 16.09 5.65 8.25
C PRO A 134 16.48 7.07 7.80
N GLU A 135 17.70 7.49 8.12
CA GLU A 135 18.20 8.85 7.81
C GLU A 135 18.16 9.16 6.31
N GLU A 136 18.48 8.18 5.46
CA GLU A 136 18.42 8.33 4.01
C GLU A 136 17.04 8.77 3.51
N MET A 137 15.98 8.18 4.08
CA MET A 137 14.59 8.53 3.72
C MET A 137 14.20 9.90 4.28
N SER A 138 14.64 10.22 5.49
CA SER A 138 14.43 11.54 6.09
C SER A 138 15.10 12.65 5.26
N GLY A 139 16.32 12.40 4.77
CA GLY A 139 17.03 13.29 3.86
C GLY A 139 16.34 13.41 2.51
N ALA A 140 15.85 12.31 1.94
CA ALA A 140 15.09 12.32 0.69
C ALA A 140 13.78 13.11 0.81
N GLN A 141 13.05 12.97 1.92
CA GLN A 141 11.84 13.74 2.19
C GLN A 141 12.15 15.23 2.31
N SER A 142 13.18 15.61 3.06
CA SER A 142 13.61 17.00 3.22
C SER A 142 13.95 17.65 1.87
N ARG A 143 14.68 16.92 1.01
CA ARG A 143 15.00 17.35 -0.36
C ARG A 143 13.73 17.51 -1.20
N LEU A 144 12.77 16.60 -1.09
CA LEU A 144 11.50 16.69 -1.81
C LEU A 144 10.69 17.91 -1.38
N GLU A 145 10.66 18.21 -0.08
CA GLU A 145 9.99 19.41 0.45
C GLU A 145 10.65 20.70 -0.05
N GLU A 146 11.99 20.75 -0.11
CA GLU A 146 12.72 21.88 -0.69
C GLU A 146 12.36 22.09 -2.18
N LEU A 147 12.38 21.03 -2.97
CA LEU A 147 12.02 21.05 -4.39
C LEU A 147 10.55 21.48 -4.57
N CYS A 148 9.64 20.97 -3.75
CA CYS A 148 8.24 21.38 -3.73
C CYS A 148 8.10 22.88 -3.46
N GLY A 149 8.81 23.40 -2.45
CA GLY A 149 8.84 24.82 -2.12
C GLY A 149 9.36 25.68 -3.27
N ARG A 150 10.42 25.23 -3.96
CA ARG A 150 10.97 25.91 -5.15
C ARG A 150 9.95 25.93 -6.30
N THR A 151 9.29 24.80 -6.58
CA THR A 151 8.24 24.72 -7.60
C THR A 151 7.08 25.65 -7.28
N ILE A 152 6.59 25.66 -6.04
CA ILE A 152 5.51 26.56 -5.61
C ILE A 152 5.91 28.03 -5.79
N ARG A 153 7.11 28.43 -5.37
CA ARG A 153 7.61 29.81 -5.57
C ARG A 153 7.72 30.17 -7.05
N GLY A 154 8.22 29.26 -7.88
CA GLY A 154 8.32 29.45 -9.33
C GLY A 154 6.94 29.67 -9.97
N VAL A 155 5.96 28.84 -9.61
CA VAL A 155 4.57 28.97 -10.07
C VAL A 155 3.96 30.29 -9.60
N LEU A 156 4.14 30.67 -8.33
CA LEU A 156 3.61 31.93 -7.79
C LEU A 156 4.22 33.15 -8.48
N ARG A 157 5.52 33.13 -8.76
CA ARG A 157 6.20 34.20 -9.51
C ARG A 157 5.65 34.31 -10.92
N TRP A 158 5.56 33.19 -11.64
CA TRP A 158 4.98 33.16 -12.98
C TRP A 158 3.53 33.69 -13.00
N LEU A 159 2.71 33.31 -12.02
CA LEU A 159 1.36 33.84 -11.88
C LEU A 159 1.32 35.34 -11.57
N GLY A 160 2.27 35.85 -10.77
CA GLY A 160 2.44 37.29 -10.51
C GLY A 160 2.82 38.06 -11.76
N ASP A 161 3.78 37.55 -12.52
CA ASP A 161 4.23 38.15 -13.79
C ASP A 161 3.09 38.13 -14.84
N CYS A 162 2.30 37.06 -14.91
CA CYS A 162 1.10 37.00 -15.75
C CYS A 162 0.00 37.99 -15.32
N ALA A 163 -0.16 38.27 -14.02
CA ALA A 163 -1.11 39.25 -13.52
C ALA A 163 -0.70 40.69 -13.86
N GLU A 164 0.61 40.97 -13.95
CA GLU A 164 1.10 42.25 -14.44
C GLU A 164 0.89 42.42 -15.95
N ILE A 165 1.07 41.34 -16.74
CA ILE A 165 0.81 41.31 -18.19
C ILE A 165 -0.69 41.45 -18.52
N GLN A 166 -1.58 40.94 -17.67
CA GLN A 166 -3.05 40.96 -17.87
C GLN A 166 -3.77 42.20 -17.32
N ARG A 167 -3.05 43.26 -16.91
CA ARG A 167 -3.69 44.57 -16.68
C ARG A 167 -4.36 45.16 -17.94
N GLY A 168 -4.20 44.51 -19.11
CA GLY A 168 -4.87 44.85 -20.37
C GLY A 168 -6.15 44.07 -20.75
N ASP A 169 -6.47 42.88 -20.22
CA ASP A 169 -7.69 42.15 -20.65
C ASP A 169 -8.12 40.99 -19.71
N GLY A 170 -9.44 40.80 -19.52
CA GLY A 170 -10.04 39.49 -19.22
C GLY A 170 -10.05 38.92 -17.78
N ARG A 171 -10.49 39.68 -16.76
CA ARG A 171 -10.37 39.30 -15.32
C ARG A 171 -11.19 38.11 -14.75
N LYS A 172 -12.19 37.54 -15.44
CA LYS A 172 -13.19 36.67 -14.74
C LYS A 172 -13.00 35.15 -14.88
N ALA A 173 -12.66 34.63 -16.06
CA ALA A 173 -12.62 33.17 -16.28
C ALA A 173 -11.35 32.49 -15.72
N TRP A 174 -10.25 33.24 -15.56
CA TRP A 174 -8.95 32.69 -15.16
C TRP A 174 -8.81 32.50 -13.64
N ARG A 175 -9.43 33.36 -12.83
CA ARG A 175 -9.36 33.30 -11.36
C ARG A 175 -9.98 32.01 -10.79
N GLU A 176 -11.03 31.51 -11.42
CA GLU A 176 -11.71 30.28 -10.99
C GLU A 176 -10.86 29.03 -11.24
N LYS A 177 -10.22 28.94 -12.41
CA LYS A 177 -9.32 27.82 -12.76
C LYS A 177 -8.04 27.82 -11.91
N VAL A 178 -7.46 28.98 -11.62
CA VAL A 178 -6.25 29.09 -10.77
C VAL A 178 -6.56 28.76 -9.31
N MET A 179 -7.72 29.17 -8.79
CA MET A 179 -8.15 28.82 -7.44
C MET A 179 -8.40 27.31 -7.27
N ILE A 180 -8.86 26.61 -8.32
CA ILE A 180 -9.00 25.15 -8.31
C ILE A 180 -7.63 24.47 -8.18
N VAL A 181 -6.62 24.91 -8.93
CA VAL A 181 -5.26 24.34 -8.84
C VAL A 181 -4.60 24.64 -7.49
N ALA A 182 -4.75 25.86 -6.98
CA ALA A 182 -4.23 26.25 -5.66
C ALA A 182 -4.93 25.50 -4.50
N ARG A 183 -6.25 25.26 -4.60
CA ARG A 183 -6.99 24.44 -3.63
C ARG A 183 -6.57 22.97 -3.69
N SER A 184 -6.31 22.43 -4.87
CA SER A 184 -5.76 21.06 -5.02
C SER A 184 -4.37 20.92 -4.40
N ALA A 185 -3.51 21.94 -4.49
CA ALA A 185 -2.22 21.96 -3.79
C ALA A 185 -2.36 22.11 -2.26
N ALA A 186 -3.39 22.81 -1.77
CA ALA A 186 -3.69 22.92 -0.34
C ALA A 186 -4.30 21.63 0.25
N ILE A 187 -5.00 20.81 -0.55
CA ILE A 187 -5.46 19.48 -0.15
C ILE A 187 -4.26 18.57 0.20
N TRP A 188 -3.16 18.68 -0.54
CA TRP A 188 -1.89 17.99 -0.23
C TRP A 188 -1.14 18.56 0.98
N ARG A 189 -1.54 19.73 1.51
CA ARG A 189 -0.99 20.32 2.74
C ARG A 189 -1.71 19.90 4.02
N ARG A 190 -2.75 19.06 3.97
CA ARG A 190 -3.36 18.55 5.21
C ARG A 190 -2.46 17.46 5.80
N PRO A 191 -1.79 17.70 6.94
CA PRO A 191 -1.15 16.63 7.69
C PRO A 191 -2.28 15.86 8.37
N THR A 192 -2.74 14.79 7.75
CA THR A 192 -3.60 13.83 8.46
C THR A 192 -2.70 13.02 9.38
N ALA A 193 -2.65 13.46 10.63
CA ALA A 193 -2.27 12.71 11.83
C ALA A 193 -0.91 11.99 11.80
N LEU A 194 0.17 12.76 11.99
CA LEU A 194 1.48 12.22 12.40
C LEU A 194 2.24 13.26 13.25
N CYS A 195 1.61 13.73 14.33
CA CYS A 195 2.28 14.32 15.50
C CYS A 195 1.21 14.75 16.52
N LEU A 196 0.70 13.82 17.33
CA LEU A 196 -0.03 14.11 18.57
C LEU A 196 -0.04 12.85 19.46
N ILE A 197 1.15 12.31 19.73
CA ILE A 197 1.38 11.47 20.93
C ILE A 197 2.69 11.99 21.52
N GLY A 198 2.58 13.11 22.23
CA GLY A 198 3.71 13.83 22.80
C GLY A 198 3.21 14.89 23.76
N LYS A 199 2.40 14.46 24.75
CA LYS A 199 2.11 15.10 26.04
C LYS A 199 0.89 14.43 26.68
N ILE A 200 1.11 13.29 27.32
CA ILE A 200 0.34 12.85 28.48
C ILE A 200 1.37 12.30 29.48
N TYR A 201 1.92 13.21 30.27
CA TYR A 201 2.18 13.04 31.69
C TYR A 201 1.62 14.30 32.35
#